data_AF-A0A1J9QLY0-F1
#
_entry.id   AF-A0A1J9QLY0-F1
#
_cell.length_a   1.000
_cell.length_b   1.000
_cell.length_c   1.000
_cell.angle_alpha   90.00
_cell.angle_beta   90.00
_cell.angle_gamma   90.00
#
_symmetry.space_group_name_H-M   'P 1'
#
loop_
_entity.id
_entity.type
_entity.pdbx_description
1 polymer ?
#
loop_
_entity_poly.entity_id
_entity_poly.type
_entity_poly.pdbx_seq_one_letter_code
_entity_poly.pdbx_strand_id
1 'polypeptide(L)'
;MSQLYTLDDSISDFFKSQASVSRHKCDALAISLVDEPLVPVPIQGAFSYTVAAGRQQAQIVQFQAQSSILNIDVLELVRKIHGGVVAQCYVIEKLPGLTYIEARFIHGVCPDPSEIEVRRQENDAQDFARFFAQSWQNLQSMAPEVIRSQLREYQLKIDLLSQALPQCFTKILSKLRSDLPILFAEGFLLVIRMSFLV
;
A
#
# COMPACT_ATOMS: atom_id res chain seq x y z
N MET A 1 13.74 22.82 -2.52
CA MET A 1 12.49 23.23 -3.21
C MET A 1 11.77 21.94 -3.58
N SER A 2 10.52 21.75 -3.14
CA SER A 2 9.74 20.56 -3.49
C SER A 2 9.40 20.60 -4.98
N GLN A 3 9.86 19.61 -5.73
CA GLN A 3 9.53 19.46 -7.13
C GLN A 3 8.04 19.12 -7.24
N LEU A 4 7.30 19.89 -8.03
CA LEU A 4 5.89 19.60 -8.31
C LEU A 4 5.80 18.26 -9.06
N TYR A 5 4.85 17.42 -8.66
CA TYR A 5 4.61 16.14 -9.31
C TYR A 5 4.21 16.35 -10.78
N THR A 6 4.87 15.62 -11.68
CA THR A 6 4.40 15.43 -13.06
C THR A 6 4.34 13.94 -13.36
N LEU A 7 3.35 13.54 -14.17
CA LEU A 7 3.16 12.13 -14.54
C LEU A 7 4.39 11.59 -15.28
N ASP A 8 4.91 12.36 -16.24
CA ASP A 8 6.05 11.93 -17.05
C ASP A 8 7.34 11.81 -16.23
N ASP A 9 7.61 12.74 -15.30
CA ASP A 9 8.78 12.64 -14.43
C ASP A 9 8.64 11.44 -13.50
N SER A 10 7.46 11.21 -12.92
CA SER A 10 7.22 10.07 -12.02
C SER A 10 7.41 8.73 -12.73
N ILE A 11 6.88 8.58 -13.95
CA ILE A 11 7.10 7.38 -14.77
C ILE A 11 8.59 7.24 -15.11
N SER A 12 9.23 8.33 -15.55
CA SER A 12 10.64 8.35 -15.92
C SER A 12 11.55 7.93 -14.76
N ASP A 13 11.28 8.45 -13.57
CA ASP A 13 12.04 8.15 -12.36
C ASP A 13 11.90 6.69 -11.94
N PHE A 14 10.69 6.11 -12.02
CA PHE A 14 10.49 4.67 -11.78
C PHE A 14 11.35 3.83 -12.73
N PHE A 15 11.33 4.12 -14.04
CA PHE A 15 12.07 3.34 -15.02
C PHE A 15 13.59 3.56 -14.99
N LYS A 16 14.05 4.71 -14.47
CA LYS A 16 15.49 4.98 -14.29
C LYS A 16 16.07 4.36 -13.03
N SER A 17 15.30 4.34 -11.94
CA SER A 17 15.84 4.05 -10.60
C SER A 17 15.34 2.74 -9.99
N GLN A 18 14.18 2.23 -10.40
CA GLN A 18 13.53 1.10 -9.74
C GLN A 18 13.26 -0.09 -10.67
N ALA A 19 13.05 0.14 -11.97
CA ALA A 19 12.72 -0.90 -12.93
C ALA A 19 13.95 -1.52 -13.60
N SER A 20 13.89 -2.83 -13.82
CA SER A 20 14.88 -3.57 -14.63
C SER A 20 14.45 -3.77 -16.09
N VAL A 21 13.22 -3.38 -16.41
CA VAL A 21 12.60 -3.50 -17.74
C VAL A 21 12.18 -2.13 -18.24
N SER A 22 12.12 -1.95 -19.56
CA SER A 22 11.67 -0.68 -20.15
C SER A 22 10.15 -0.54 -20.11
N ARG A 23 9.68 0.72 -20.09
CA ARG A 23 8.26 1.05 -20.23
C ARG A 23 7.60 0.33 -21.40
N HIS A 24 8.24 0.34 -22.57
CA HIS A 24 7.75 -0.36 -23.76
C HIS A 24 7.47 -1.85 -23.51
N LYS A 25 8.31 -2.55 -22.74
CA LYS A 25 8.08 -3.97 -22.42
C LYS A 25 6.89 -4.15 -21.47
N CYS A 26 6.73 -3.26 -20.48
CA CYS A 26 5.57 -3.24 -19.60
C CYS A 26 4.29 -2.97 -20.39
N ASP A 27 4.28 -1.96 -21.25
CA ASP A 27 3.11 -1.60 -22.08
C ASP A 27 2.72 -2.76 -23.00
N ALA A 28 3.69 -3.38 -23.68
CA ALA A 28 3.44 -4.55 -24.53
C ALA A 28 2.84 -5.73 -23.73
N LEU A 29 3.33 -5.98 -22.52
CA LEU A 29 2.78 -7.02 -21.65
C LEU A 29 1.36 -6.68 -21.19
N ALA A 30 1.10 -5.45 -20.76
CA ALA A 30 -0.24 -5.01 -20.37
C ALA A 30 -1.22 -5.17 -21.53
N ILE A 31 -0.85 -4.72 -22.74
CA ILE A 31 -1.67 -4.90 -23.95
C ILE A 31 -1.97 -6.38 -24.20
N SER A 32 -0.98 -7.27 -24.04
CA SER A 32 -1.19 -8.71 -24.22
C SER A 32 -2.11 -9.35 -23.17
N LEU A 33 -2.29 -8.71 -22.00
CA LEU A 33 -3.10 -9.23 -20.91
C LEU A 33 -4.56 -8.78 -20.95
N VAL A 34 -4.81 -7.55 -21.41
CA VAL A 34 -6.11 -6.86 -21.24
C VAL A 34 -6.64 -6.15 -22.49
N ASP A 35 -5.98 -6.31 -23.64
CA ASP A 35 -6.28 -5.62 -24.89
C ASP A 35 -6.09 -4.08 -24.82
N GLU A 36 -6.12 -3.41 -25.98
CA GLU A 36 -6.03 -1.95 -26.12
C GLU A 36 -7.38 -1.24 -25.86
N PRO A 37 -7.42 0.03 -25.39
CA PRO A 37 -6.31 1.01 -25.25
C PRO A 37 -5.71 1.10 -23.84
N LEU A 38 -4.40 1.40 -23.77
CA LEU A 38 -3.62 1.55 -22.54
C LEU A 38 -3.32 3.03 -22.25
N VAL A 39 -3.61 3.49 -21.03
CA VAL A 39 -3.36 4.86 -20.55
C VAL A 39 -2.72 4.82 -19.16
N PRO A 40 -1.56 5.46 -18.93
CA PRO A 40 -1.01 5.60 -17.60
C PRO A 40 -1.98 6.33 -16.67
N VAL A 41 -2.17 5.81 -15.45
CA VAL A 41 -3.04 6.49 -14.47
C VAL A 41 -2.41 7.83 -14.03
N PRO A 42 -3.20 8.86 -13.67
CA PRO A 42 -2.68 10.20 -13.37
C PRO A 42 -1.68 10.24 -12.20
N ILE A 43 -1.85 9.34 -11.22
CA ILE A 43 -1.00 9.23 -10.03
C ILE A 43 -0.33 7.86 -10.03
N GLN A 44 1.00 7.84 -10.10
CA GLN A 44 1.80 6.62 -10.05
C GLN A 44 2.21 6.31 -8.62
N GLY A 45 2.42 5.02 -8.33
CA GLY A 45 2.93 4.58 -7.03
C GLY A 45 4.44 4.81 -6.94
N ALA A 46 4.96 5.06 -5.74
CA ALA A 46 6.38 5.33 -5.52
C ALA A 46 7.31 4.19 -5.98
N PHE A 47 6.80 2.95 -6.00
CA PHE A 47 7.53 1.74 -6.40
C PHE A 47 6.83 0.97 -7.51
N SER A 48 5.93 1.61 -8.27
CA SER A 48 5.18 0.91 -9.30
C SER A 48 4.78 1.79 -10.47
N TYR A 49 4.80 1.20 -11.66
CA TYR A 49 4.18 1.75 -12.84
C TYR A 49 2.78 1.15 -13.03
N THR A 50 1.76 2.01 -13.13
CA THR A 50 0.35 1.60 -13.20
C THR A 50 -0.31 2.19 -14.44
N VAL A 51 -1.06 1.34 -15.14
CA VAL A 51 -1.80 1.71 -16.36
C VAL A 51 -3.25 1.24 -16.25
N ALA A 52 -4.17 2.01 -16.82
CA ALA A 52 -5.53 1.57 -17.08
C ALA A 52 -5.62 1.08 -18.53
N ALA A 53 -6.21 -0.08 -18.76
CA ALA A 53 -6.26 -0.75 -20.05
C ALA A 53 -7.58 -1.53 -20.24
N GLY A 54 -7.74 -2.13 -21.41
CA GLY A 54 -8.97 -2.80 -21.84
C GLY A 54 -10.11 -1.85 -22.21
N ARG A 55 -11.27 -2.44 -22.53
CA ARG A 55 -12.45 -1.68 -23.00
C ARG A 55 -12.83 -0.60 -21.98
N GLN A 56 -12.92 0.64 -22.44
CA GLN A 56 -13.23 1.80 -21.61
C GLN A 56 -12.26 2.00 -20.42
N GLN A 57 -11.04 1.46 -20.49
CA GLN A 57 -10.04 1.51 -19.42
C GLN A 57 -10.54 0.87 -18.12
N ALA A 58 -11.32 -0.21 -18.24
CA ALA A 58 -11.97 -0.88 -17.12
C ALA A 58 -11.04 -1.81 -16.32
N GLN A 59 -9.79 -1.97 -16.73
CA GLN A 59 -8.82 -2.81 -16.04
C GLN A 59 -7.58 -2.00 -15.66
N ILE A 60 -6.98 -2.27 -14.51
CA ILE A 60 -5.75 -1.67 -14.02
C ILE A 60 -4.67 -2.73 -14.04
N VAL A 61 -3.53 -2.42 -14.67
CA VAL A 61 -2.33 -3.26 -14.65
C VAL A 61 -1.23 -2.52 -13.89
N GLN A 62 -0.65 -3.15 -12.87
CA GLN A 62 0.40 -2.56 -12.04
C GLN A 62 1.69 -3.39 -12.06
N PHE A 63 2.79 -2.75 -12.41
CA PHE A 63 4.14 -3.32 -12.44
C PHE A 63 4.94 -2.80 -11.25
N GLN A 64 5.43 -3.70 -10.39
CA GLN A 64 6.19 -3.31 -9.20
C GLN A 64 7.71 -3.38 -9.42
N ALA A 65 8.45 -2.57 -8.69
CA ALA A 65 9.91 -2.61 -8.63
C ALA A 65 10.41 -3.96 -8.09
N GLN A 66 11.62 -4.37 -8.49
CA GLN A 66 12.22 -5.61 -7.99
C GLN A 66 12.45 -5.59 -6.46
N SER A 67 12.73 -4.41 -5.92
CA SER A 67 12.88 -4.16 -4.48
C SER A 67 11.56 -4.26 -3.70
N SER A 68 10.42 -4.30 -4.41
CA SER A 68 9.07 -4.33 -3.86
C SER A 68 8.28 -5.54 -4.38
N ILE A 69 8.95 -6.65 -4.70
CA ILE A 69 8.24 -7.86 -5.12
C ILE A 69 7.36 -8.35 -3.96
N LEU A 70 6.10 -8.57 -4.27
CA LEU A 70 5.14 -9.11 -3.34
C LEU A 70 5.56 -10.51 -2.90
N ASN A 71 5.70 -10.72 -1.59
CA ASN A 71 6.01 -12.03 -1.05
C ASN A 71 4.82 -12.97 -1.30
N ILE A 72 5.03 -14.02 -2.09
CA ILE A 72 3.98 -14.97 -2.51
C ILE A 72 3.37 -15.70 -1.31
N ASP A 73 4.18 -16.09 -0.32
CA ASP A 73 3.69 -16.74 0.90
C ASP A 73 2.75 -15.79 1.69
N VAL A 74 3.10 -14.50 1.72
CA VAL A 74 2.25 -13.47 2.31
C VAL A 74 0.97 -13.29 1.48
N LEU A 75 1.04 -13.29 0.15
CA LEU A 75 -0.13 -13.18 -0.71
C LEU A 75 -1.10 -14.35 -0.53
N GLU A 76 -0.59 -15.59 -0.47
CA GLU A 76 -1.40 -16.78 -0.22
C GLU A 76 -2.09 -16.71 1.14
N LEU A 77 -1.37 -16.23 2.15
CA LEU A 77 -1.90 -16.05 3.49
C LEU A 77 -2.96 -14.94 3.54
N VAL A 78 -2.73 -13.79 2.91
CA VAL A 78 -3.70 -12.70 2.76
C VAL A 78 -4.96 -13.21 2.03
N ARG A 79 -4.80 -14.03 0.98
CA ARG A 79 -5.92 -14.66 0.27
C ARG A 79 -6.72 -15.60 1.16
N LYS A 80 -6.03 -16.38 2.01
CA LYS A 80 -6.70 -17.25 2.98
C LYS A 80 -7.54 -16.46 3.99
N ILE A 81 -7.07 -15.28 4.40
CA ILE A 81 -7.72 -14.45 5.42
C ILE A 81 -8.87 -13.62 4.83
N HIS A 82 -8.64 -12.98 3.69
CA HIS A 82 -9.54 -11.99 3.11
C HIS A 82 -10.36 -12.49 1.91
N GLY A 83 -10.12 -13.74 1.48
CA GLY A 83 -10.88 -14.37 0.41
C GLY A 83 -10.85 -13.57 -0.90
N GLY A 84 -12.04 -13.29 -1.45
CA GLY A 84 -12.24 -12.69 -2.77
C GLY A 84 -11.90 -11.20 -2.89
N VAL A 85 -11.47 -10.54 -1.81
CA VAL A 85 -11.04 -9.12 -1.84
C VAL A 85 -9.60 -8.98 -2.34
N VAL A 86 -8.87 -10.09 -2.44
CA VAL A 86 -7.47 -10.12 -2.87
C VAL A 86 -7.42 -10.42 -4.37
N ALA A 87 -6.86 -9.49 -5.15
CA ALA A 87 -6.70 -9.68 -6.58
C ALA A 87 -5.86 -10.95 -6.87
N GLN A 88 -6.32 -11.78 -7.81
CA GLN A 88 -5.63 -13.01 -8.21
C GLN A 88 -4.35 -12.75 -9.01
N CYS A 89 -4.27 -11.61 -9.70
CA CYS A 89 -3.17 -11.21 -10.56
C CYS A 89 -3.04 -9.68 -10.55
N TYR A 90 -1.93 -9.16 -11.08
CA TYR A 90 -1.65 -7.72 -11.25
C TYR A 90 -2.63 -6.96 -12.17
N VAL A 91 -3.71 -7.62 -12.59
CA VAL A 91 -4.82 -7.06 -13.35
C VAL A 91 -6.03 -6.97 -12.43
N ILE A 92 -6.52 -5.76 -12.19
CA ILE A 92 -7.63 -5.49 -11.27
C ILE A 92 -8.72 -4.75 -12.05
N GLU A 93 -9.99 -5.04 -11.77
CA GLU A 93 -11.07 -4.21 -12.32
C GLU A 93 -11.00 -2.79 -11.75
N LYS A 94 -11.08 -1.81 -12.64
CA LYS A 94 -11.17 -0.40 -12.25
C LYS A 94 -12.57 -0.16 -11.69
N LEU A 95 -12.63 0.16 -10.40
CA LEU A 95 -13.89 0.55 -9.76
C LEU A 95 -14.47 1.80 -10.44
N PRO A 96 -15.78 1.81 -10.76
CA PRO A 96 -16.41 2.97 -11.38
C PRO A 96 -16.52 4.13 -10.39
N GLY A 97 -16.24 5.35 -10.85
CA GLY A 97 -16.38 6.57 -10.06
C GLY A 97 -15.13 7.46 -10.09
N LEU A 98 -15.18 8.57 -9.35
CA LEU A 98 -14.01 9.40 -9.06
C LEU A 98 -13.46 8.98 -7.70
N THR A 99 -12.14 8.88 -7.58
CA THR A 99 -11.52 8.75 -6.27
C THR A 99 -11.76 10.02 -5.45
N TYR A 100 -11.75 9.90 -4.12
CA TYR A 100 -11.90 11.06 -3.22
C TYR A 100 -10.87 12.16 -3.52
N ILE A 101 -9.64 11.77 -3.85
CA ILE A 101 -8.56 12.69 -4.18
C ILE A 101 -8.86 13.44 -5.49
N GLU A 102 -9.26 12.72 -6.55
CA GLU A 102 -9.65 13.32 -7.82
C GLU A 102 -10.85 14.27 -7.66
N ALA A 103 -11.88 13.85 -6.91
CA ALA A 103 -13.05 14.66 -6.63
C ALA A 103 -12.66 15.98 -5.92
N ARG A 104 -11.74 15.92 -4.95
CA ARG A 104 -11.23 17.10 -4.24
C ARG A 104 -10.40 18.02 -5.14
N PHE A 105 -9.59 17.46 -6.03
CA PHE A 105 -8.81 18.24 -7.00
C PHE A 105 -9.70 18.96 -8.01
N ILE A 106 -10.76 18.30 -8.49
CA ILE A 106 -11.67 18.87 -9.49
C ILE A 106 -12.57 19.96 -8.88
N HIS A 107 -13.11 19.73 -7.68
CA HIS A 107 -14.18 20.58 -7.14
C HIS A 107 -13.71 21.58 -6.07
N GLY A 108 -12.52 21.41 -5.48
CA GLY A 108 -11.95 22.28 -4.44
C GLY A 108 -12.65 22.22 -3.07
N VAL A 109 -13.99 22.26 -3.07
CA VAL A 109 -14.89 21.99 -1.95
C VAL A 109 -15.80 20.85 -2.39
N CYS A 110 -15.82 19.74 -1.64
CA CYS A 110 -16.80 18.70 -1.92
C CYS A 110 -18.20 19.24 -1.58
N PRO A 111 -19.17 19.22 -2.52
CA PRO A 111 -20.56 19.49 -2.18
C PRO A 111 -21.04 18.49 -1.11
N ASP A 112 -22.12 18.84 -0.40
CA ASP A 112 -22.75 17.91 0.55
C ASP A 112 -23.07 16.60 -0.19
N PRO A 113 -22.65 15.45 0.36
CA PRO A 113 -22.82 14.17 -0.33
C PRO A 113 -24.32 13.87 -0.47
N SER A 114 -24.71 13.42 -1.67
CA SER A 114 -26.02 12.86 -1.91
C SER A 114 -26.26 11.64 -1.01
N GLU A 115 -27.53 11.25 -0.82
CA GLU A 115 -27.87 10.07 -0.01
C GLU A 115 -27.18 8.78 -0.52
N ILE A 116 -26.97 8.68 -1.84
CA ILE A 116 -26.25 7.55 -2.46
C ILE A 116 -24.77 7.58 -2.07
N GLU A 117 -24.14 8.74 -2.05
CA GLU A 117 -22.73 8.90 -1.67
C GLU A 117 -22.52 8.63 -0.17
N VAL A 118 -23.43 9.09 0.69
CA VAL A 118 -23.40 8.77 2.12
C VAL A 118 -23.47 7.25 2.34
N ARG A 119 -24.42 6.57 1.69
CA ARG A 119 -24.54 5.11 1.78
C ARG A 119 -23.29 4.38 1.26
N ARG A 120 -22.64 4.90 0.21
CA ARG A 120 -21.37 4.34 -0.29
C ARG A 120 -20.26 4.49 0.76
N GLN A 121 -20.12 5.66 1.38
CA GLN A 121 -19.14 5.89 2.44
C GLN A 121 -19.37 4.98 3.65
N GLU A 122 -20.63 4.76 4.04
CA GLU A 122 -20.99 3.83 5.11
C GLU A 122 -20.61 2.39 4.76
N ASN A 123 -20.89 1.95 3.53
CA ASN A 123 -20.49 0.62 3.05
C ASN A 123 -18.97 0.48 3.03
N ASP A 124 -18.24 1.47 2.52
CA ASP A 124 -16.78 1.47 2.50
C ASP A 124 -16.22 1.33 3.92
N ALA A 125 -16.73 2.12 4.87
CA ALA A 125 -16.32 2.04 6.27
C ALA A 125 -16.61 0.67 6.89
N GLN A 126 -17.77 0.08 6.60
CA GLN A 126 -18.11 -1.28 7.04
C GLN A 126 -17.19 -2.33 6.41
N ASP A 127 -16.88 -2.22 5.13
CA ASP A 127 -16.03 -3.16 4.42
C ASP A 127 -14.58 -3.10 4.90
N PHE A 128 -14.05 -1.90 5.16
CA PHE A 128 -12.76 -1.74 5.85
C PHE A 128 -12.80 -2.36 7.26
N ALA A 129 -13.84 -2.10 8.05
CA ALA A 129 -13.95 -2.68 9.38
C ALA A 129 -13.98 -4.22 9.34
N ARG A 130 -14.73 -4.81 8.40
CA ARG A 130 -14.76 -6.26 8.17
C ARG A 130 -13.39 -6.79 7.75
N PHE A 131 -12.72 -6.11 6.82
CA PHE A 131 -11.38 -6.47 6.36
C PHE A 131 -10.39 -6.51 7.53
N PHE A 132 -10.32 -5.47 8.36
CA PHE A 132 -9.45 -5.46 9.53
C PHE A 132 -9.85 -6.51 10.57
N ALA A 133 -11.15 -6.69 10.81
CA ALA A 133 -11.63 -7.71 11.75
C ALA A 133 -11.21 -9.13 11.32
N GLN A 134 -11.21 -9.43 10.02
CA GLN A 134 -10.73 -10.72 9.50
C GLN A 134 -9.24 -10.95 9.82
N SER A 135 -8.39 -9.93 9.69
CA SER A 135 -6.97 -10.03 10.09
C SER A 135 -6.81 -10.33 11.58
N TRP A 136 -7.64 -9.71 12.43
CA TRP A 136 -7.61 -9.92 13.88
C TRP A 136 -8.14 -11.30 14.30
N GLN A 137 -9.10 -11.85 13.57
CA GLN A 137 -9.59 -13.22 13.79
C GLN A 137 -8.59 -14.28 13.33
N ASN A 138 -7.70 -13.95 12.39
CA ASN A 138 -6.70 -14.85 11.83
C ASN A 138 -5.28 -14.45 12.27
N LEU A 139 -5.04 -14.59 13.57
CA LEU A 139 -3.78 -14.24 14.21
C LEU A 139 -2.61 -15.02 13.61
N GLN A 140 -1.52 -14.30 13.34
CA GLN A 140 -0.31 -14.90 12.83
C GLN A 140 0.53 -15.39 14.00
N SER A 141 0.75 -16.70 14.06
CA SER A 141 1.71 -17.28 14.99
C SER A 141 3.11 -17.11 14.40
N MET A 142 3.93 -16.34 15.10
CA MET A 142 5.34 -16.15 14.75
C MET A 142 6.21 -16.90 15.74
N ALA A 143 7.26 -17.56 15.25
CA ALA A 143 8.21 -18.25 16.12
C ALA A 143 8.82 -17.26 17.13
N PRO A 144 8.98 -17.64 18.42
CA PRO A 144 9.53 -16.76 19.46
C PRO A 144 10.90 -16.18 19.13
N GLU A 145 11.70 -16.87 18.31
CA GLU A 145 12.99 -16.36 17.82
C GLU A 145 12.85 -15.14 16.92
N VAL A 146 11.85 -15.13 16.04
CA VAL A 146 11.61 -14.03 15.10
C VAL A 146 11.05 -12.81 15.84
N ILE A 147 10.17 -13.03 16.82
CA ILE A 147 9.69 -11.98 17.72
C ILE A 147 10.88 -11.32 18.45
N ARG A 148 11.78 -12.14 19.00
CA ARG A 148 12.99 -11.66 19.68
C ARG A 148 13.99 -10.97 18.75
N SER A 149 14.12 -11.39 17.50
CA SER A 149 15.00 -10.72 16.54
C SER A 149 14.44 -9.35 16.14
N GLN A 150 13.12 -9.25 15.91
CA GLN A 150 12.46 -7.99 15.59
C GLN A 150 12.57 -6.99 16.75
N LEU A 151 12.28 -7.43 17.98
CA LEU A 151 12.44 -6.57 19.16
C LEU A 151 13.87 -6.01 19.25
N ARG A 152 14.88 -6.86 19.05
CA ARG A 152 16.30 -6.42 19.03
C ARG A 152 16.58 -5.42 17.93
N GLU A 153 16.05 -5.63 16.72
CA GLU A 153 16.21 -4.70 15.62
C GLU A 153 15.62 -3.31 15.93
N TYR A 154 14.41 -3.25 16.48
CA TYR A 154 13.78 -1.99 16.88
C TYR A 154 14.54 -1.31 18.02
N GLN A 155 15.02 -2.06 19.01
CA GLN A 155 15.87 -1.52 20.08
C GLN A 155 17.13 -0.87 19.52
N LEU A 156 17.82 -1.53 18.58
CA LEU A 156 19.00 -0.99 17.91
C LEU A 156 18.69 0.30 17.14
N LYS A 157 17.56 0.36 16.42
CA LYS A 157 17.13 1.58 15.70
C LYS A 157 16.86 2.74 16.67
N ILE A 158 16.19 2.49 17.80
CA ILE A 158 15.96 3.51 18.83
C ILE A 158 17.27 3.99 19.45
N ASP A 159 18.23 3.08 19.67
CA ASP A 159 19.56 3.44 20.18
C ASP A 159 20.31 4.35 19.21
N LEU A 160 20.30 4.01 17.92
CA LEU A 160 20.89 4.85 16.87
C LEU A 160 20.23 6.24 16.83
N LEU A 161 18.90 6.29 16.89
CA LEU A 161 18.16 7.56 16.93
C LEU A 161 18.50 8.38 18.18
N SER A 162 18.69 7.73 19.33
CA SER A 162 19.04 8.42 20.58
C SER A 162 20.43 9.06 20.54
N GLN A 163 21.34 8.51 19.72
CA GLN A 163 22.68 9.06 19.51
C GLN A 163 22.69 10.17 18.44
N ALA A 164 21.83 10.06 17.42
CA ALA A 164 21.82 10.97 16.28
C ALA A 164 20.91 12.19 16.46
N LEU A 165 19.87 12.09 17.29
CA LEU A 165 18.87 13.15 17.45
C LEU A 165 19.21 14.16 18.56
N PRO A 166 18.76 15.42 18.44
CA PRO A 166 18.94 16.44 19.47
C PRO A 166 18.36 16.06 20.84
N GLN A 167 18.88 16.66 21.91
CA GLN A 167 18.49 16.39 23.30
C GLN A 167 16.98 16.56 23.59
N CYS A 168 16.26 17.39 22.82
CA CYS A 168 14.81 17.53 22.99
C CYS A 168 14.05 16.21 22.74
N PHE A 169 14.63 15.26 21.99
CA PHE A 169 14.04 13.95 21.72
C PHE A 169 14.41 12.88 22.76
N THR A 170 15.38 13.13 23.65
CA THR A 170 15.84 12.13 24.62
C THR A 170 14.70 11.59 25.48
N LYS A 171 13.80 12.46 25.95
CA LYS A 171 12.69 12.04 26.82
C LYS A 171 11.72 11.08 26.11
N ILE A 172 11.39 11.35 24.84
CA ILE A 172 10.48 10.49 24.08
C ILE A 172 11.14 9.17 23.68
N LEU A 173 12.42 9.19 23.31
CA LEU A 173 13.17 7.99 22.94
C LEU A 173 13.42 7.07 24.14
N SER A 174 13.72 7.63 25.31
CA SER A 174 13.82 6.85 26.55
C SER A 174 12.51 6.19 26.93
N LYS A 175 11.38 6.91 26.77
CA LYS A 175 10.05 6.33 26.97
C LYS A 175 9.78 5.20 25.97
N LEU A 176 10.03 5.45 24.67
CA LEU A 176 9.84 4.45 23.63
C LEU A 176 10.68 3.19 23.90
N ARG A 177 11.93 3.35 24.35
CA ARG A 177 12.81 2.24 24.73
C ARG A 177 12.24 1.39 25.87
N SER A 178 11.63 2.05 26.87
CA SER A 178 10.99 1.39 28.01
C SER A 178 9.70 0.67 27.61
N ASP A 179 8.91 1.28 26.74
CA ASP A 179 7.58 0.78 26.38
C ASP A 179 7.62 -0.25 25.25
N LEU A 180 8.66 -0.25 24.40
CA LEU A 180 8.77 -1.13 23.23
C LEU A 180 8.58 -2.63 23.56
N PRO A 181 9.19 -3.21 24.61
CA PRO A 181 8.99 -4.62 24.94
C PRO A 181 7.53 -4.99 25.21
N ILE A 182 6.69 -4.04 25.66
CA ILE A 182 5.27 -4.27 25.92
C ILE A 182 4.55 -4.70 24.64
N LEU A 183 4.94 -4.14 23.48
CA LEU A 183 4.35 -4.48 22.17
C LEU A 183 4.70 -5.90 21.68
N PHE A 184 5.67 -6.55 22.33
CA PHE A 184 6.10 -7.91 22.03
C PHE A 184 5.76 -8.89 23.16
N ALA A 185 5.05 -8.44 24.20
CA ALA A 185 4.60 -9.29 25.30
C ALA A 185 3.49 -10.25 24.85
N GLU A 186 3.34 -11.35 25.59
CA GLU A 186 2.23 -12.29 25.41
C GLU A 186 0.89 -11.54 25.58
N GLY A 187 0.10 -11.49 24.50
CA GLY A 187 -1.17 -10.75 24.43
C GLY A 187 -1.22 -9.66 23.37
N PHE A 188 -0.07 -9.23 22.82
CA PHE A 188 -0.06 -8.37 21.63
C PHE A 188 -0.20 -9.23 20.36
N LEU A 189 -1.27 -8.93 19.63
CA LEU A 189 -1.70 -9.71 18.47
C LEU A 189 -0.93 -9.28 17.22
N LEU A 190 -0.10 -10.19 16.69
CA LEU A 190 0.50 -10.00 15.37
C LEU A 190 -0.55 -10.29 14.31
N VAL A 191 -0.95 -9.26 13.60
CA VAL A 191 -1.94 -9.33 12.51
C VAL A 191 -1.27 -9.05 11.18
N ILE A 192 -1.77 -9.71 10.13
CA ILE A 192 -1.41 -9.31 8.78
C ILE A 192 -1.83 -7.86 8.55
N ARG A 193 -0.89 -7.07 8.04
CA ARG A 193 -1.15 -5.71 7.59
C ARG A 193 -0.85 -5.65 6.11
N MET A 194 -1.79 -5.13 5.36
CA MET A 194 -1.56 -4.72 3.99
C MET A 194 -0.92 -3.33 4.04
N SER A 195 0.40 -3.27 4.04
CA SER A 195 1.13 -2.09 3.55
C SER A 195 1.27 -2.28 2.04
N PHE A 196 1.08 -1.23 1.24
CA PHE A 196 1.01 -1.23 -0.24
C PHE A 196 -0.42 -1.30 -0.81
N LEU A 197 -1.08 -0.14 -0.78
CA LEU A 197 -2.04 0.32 -1.78
C LEU A 197 -2.20 1.84 -1.62
N VAL A 198 -1.13 2.57 -1.89
CA VAL A 198 -1.14 3.99 -2.32
C VAL A 198 0.03 4.18 -3.28
#